data_AF-A0A350I3F0-F1
#
_entry.id   AF-A0A350I3F0-F1
#
_cell.length_a   1.000
_cell.length_b   1.000
_cell.length_c   1.000
_cell.angle_alpha   90.00
_cell.angle_beta   90.00
_cell.angle_gamma   90.00
#
_symmetry.space_group_name_H-M   'P 1'
#
loop_
_entity.id
_entity.type
_entity.pdbx_description
1 polymer ?
#
loop_
_entity_poly.entity_id
_entity_poly.type
_entity_poly.pdbx_seq_one_letter_code
_entity_poly.pdbx_strand_id
1 'polypeptide(L)'
;MGGQRASDLVINTILPWFLARIIQSGQEDLKKRVERLYLTWPRLADNQSLKLIRRRLLKGQRCDWIKSAAHQQGLLQIMKDFCHHSNAMCEQCLFPEVVRSLKNNPPS
;
A
#
# COMPACT_ATOMS: atom_id res chain seq x y z
N MET A 1 19.96 10.56 6.75
CA MET A 1 19.19 9.87 7.81
C MET A 1 17.94 10.64 8.25
N GLY A 2 17.91 11.98 8.27
CA GLY A 2 16.71 12.75 8.65
C GLY A 2 15.52 12.67 7.66
N GLY A 3 15.77 12.80 6.36
CA GLY A 3 14.69 12.84 5.34
C GLY A 3 13.87 11.55 5.21
N GLN A 4 14.45 10.40 5.56
CA GLN A 4 13.75 9.11 5.54
C GLN A 4 12.74 9.03 6.69
N ARG A 5 13.14 9.40 7.91
CA ARG A 5 12.24 9.49 9.08
C ARG A 5 11.12 10.51 8.87
N ALA A 6 11.42 11.63 8.22
CA ALA A 6 10.41 12.62 7.86
C ALA A 6 9.39 12.04 6.87
N SER A 7 9.84 11.31 5.86
CA SER A 7 8.95 10.65 4.88
C SER A 7 8.07 9.59 5.54
N ASP A 8 8.63 8.80 6.47
CA ASP A 8 7.87 7.81 7.22
C ASP A 8 6.76 8.46 8.07
N LEU A 9 7.06 9.59 8.73
CA LEU A 9 6.08 10.34 9.51
C LEU A 9 4.99 10.97 8.62
N VAL A 10 5.38 11.51 7.47
CA VAL A 10 4.43 12.09 6.51
C VAL A 10 3.44 11.03 6.02
N ILE A 11 3.94 9.89 5.56
CA ILE A 11 3.10 8.85 4.95
C ILE A 11 2.24 8.11 5.99
N ASN A 12 2.83 7.76 7.15
CA ASN A 12 2.13 6.91 8.12
C ASN A 12 1.28 7.71 9.12
N THR A 13 1.43 9.03 9.19
CA THR A 13 0.79 9.83 10.24
C THR A 13 0.20 11.14 9.73
N ILE A 14 1.00 12.02 9.14
CA ILE A 14 0.53 13.37 8.76
C ILE A 14 -0.53 13.31 7.65
N LEU A 15 -0.25 12.59 6.56
CA LEU A 15 -1.17 12.52 5.41
C LEU A 15 -2.52 11.90 5.78
N PRO A 16 -2.59 10.74 6.49
CA PRO A 16 -3.85 10.19 6.94
C PRO A 16 -4.65 11.15 7.83
N TRP A 17 -4.00 11.80 8.79
CA TRP A 17 -4.65 12.79 9.65
C TRP A 17 -5.18 13.98 8.84
N PHE A 18 -4.40 14.49 7.90
CA PHE A 18 -4.77 15.63 7.09
C PHE A 18 -5.94 15.30 6.15
N LEU A 19 -5.92 14.12 5.51
CA LEU A 19 -7.02 13.63 4.69
C LEU A 19 -8.31 13.49 5.51
N ALA A 20 -8.24 12.94 6.73
CA ALA A 20 -9.39 12.82 7.62
C ALA A 20 -10.01 14.19 7.96
N ARG A 21 -9.21 15.26 8.07
CA ARG A 21 -9.68 16.63 8.28
C ARG A 21 -10.36 17.21 7.04
N ILE A 22 -9.79 16.96 5.86
CA ILE A 22 -10.34 17.45 4.58
C ILE A 22 -11.69 16.80 4.27
N ILE A 23 -11.83 15.51 4.54
CA ILE A 23 -13.09 14.78 4.32
C ILE A 23 -14.21 15.41 5.17
N GLN A 24 -13.91 15.84 6.41
CA GLN A 24 -14.88 16.51 7.28
C GLN A 24 -15.25 17.92 6.79
N SER A 25 -14.35 18.62 6.09
CA SER A 25 -14.60 19.97 5.59
C SER A 25 -15.23 20.02 4.19
N GLY A 26 -15.34 18.87 3.50
CA GLY A 26 -15.95 18.76 2.17
C GLY A 26 -15.12 19.37 1.03
N GLN A 27 -13.83 19.62 1.23
CA GLN A 27 -12.97 20.26 0.23
C GLN A 27 -12.39 19.25 -0.78
N GLU A 28 -13.21 18.85 -1.77
CA GLU A 28 -12.85 17.81 -2.76
C GLU A 28 -11.58 18.13 -3.58
N ASP A 29 -11.30 19.39 -3.90
CA ASP A 29 -10.06 19.75 -4.62
C ASP A 29 -8.81 19.50 -3.79
N LEU A 30 -8.88 19.80 -2.48
CA LEU A 30 -7.78 19.58 -1.57
C LEU A 30 -7.57 18.09 -1.31
N LYS A 31 -8.65 17.32 -1.24
CA LYS A 31 -8.62 15.85 -1.16
C LYS A 31 -7.88 15.25 -2.36
N LYS A 32 -8.25 15.64 -3.59
CA LYS A 32 -7.58 15.18 -4.82
C LYS A 32 -6.09 15.52 -4.84
N ARG A 33 -5.70 16.68 -4.31
CA ARG A 33 -4.28 17.07 -4.19
C ARG A 33 -3.53 16.17 -3.20
N VAL A 34 -4.13 15.87 -2.05
CA VAL A 34 -3.55 14.96 -1.05
C VAL A 34 -3.43 13.54 -1.57
N GLU A 35 -4.45 13.04 -2.25
CA GLU A 35 -4.42 11.73 -2.90
C GLU A 35 -3.30 11.65 -3.95
N ARG A 36 -3.19 12.68 -4.81
CA ARG A 36 -2.10 12.76 -5.79
C ARG A 36 -0.74 12.75 -5.12
N LEU A 37 -0.57 13.53 -4.05
CA LEU A 37 0.68 13.58 -3.28
C LEU A 37 1.04 12.21 -2.69
N TYR A 38 0.06 11.49 -2.13
CA TYR A 38 0.28 10.14 -1.61
C TYR A 38 0.68 9.15 -2.72
N LEU A 39 -0.03 9.17 -3.85
CA LEU A 39 0.21 8.26 -4.98
C LEU A 39 1.58 8.45 -5.62
N THR A 40 2.06 9.70 -5.68
CA THR A 40 3.37 10.04 -6.28
C THR A 40 4.51 10.12 -5.26
N TRP A 41 4.24 9.95 -3.97
CA TRP A 41 5.28 10.05 -2.94
C TRP A 41 6.39 8.99 -3.16
N PRO A 42 7.68 9.38 -3.13
CA PRO A 42 8.77 8.45 -3.37
C PRO A 42 8.75 7.23 -2.44
N ARG A 43 9.30 6.12 -2.92
CA ARG A 43 9.39 4.89 -2.15
C ARG A 43 10.10 5.10 -0.80
N LEU A 44 9.55 4.55 0.27
CA LEU A 44 10.12 4.54 1.61
C LEU A 44 11.19 3.44 1.77
N ALA A 45 11.80 3.39 2.96
CA ALA A 45 12.69 2.30 3.36
C ALA A 45 11.98 0.94 3.25
N ASP A 46 12.66 -0.07 2.71
CA ASP A 46 12.12 -1.43 2.76
C ASP A 46 12.27 -1.99 4.19
N ASN A 47 11.16 -2.46 4.77
CA ASN A 47 11.13 -3.17 6.04
C ASN A 47 11.03 -4.69 5.84
N GLN A 48 11.10 -5.47 6.92
CA GLN A 48 11.05 -6.94 6.84
C GLN A 48 9.71 -7.44 6.27
N SER A 49 8.60 -6.79 6.63
CA SER A 49 7.26 -7.10 6.12
C SER A 49 7.16 -6.93 4.59
N LEU A 50 7.71 -5.84 4.04
CA LEU A 50 7.79 -5.61 2.60
C LEU A 50 8.64 -6.68 1.91
N LYS A 51 9.76 -7.09 2.51
CA LYS A 51 10.59 -8.19 1.98
C LYS A 51 9.81 -9.51 1.97
N LEU A 52 9.08 -9.80 3.03
CA LEU A 52 8.29 -11.02 3.17
C LEU A 52 7.17 -11.09 2.12
N ILE A 53 6.35 -10.05 2.00
CA ILE A 53 5.23 -10.09 1.05
C ILE A 53 5.70 -10.15 -0.40
N ARG A 54 6.79 -9.47 -0.75
CA ARG A 54 7.38 -9.57 -2.09
C ARG A 54 7.83 -11.00 -2.41
N ARG A 55 8.38 -11.72 -1.42
CA ARG A 55 8.69 -13.15 -1.58
C ARG A 55 7.44 -13.99 -1.78
N ARG A 56 6.39 -13.75 -0.98
CA ARG A 56 5.13 -14.51 -1.06
C ARG A 56 4.36 -14.28 -2.37
N LEU A 57 4.16 -13.02 -2.78
CA LEU A 57 3.34 -12.68 -3.94
C LEU A 57 4.11 -12.71 -5.26
N LEU A 58 5.39 -12.34 -5.23
CA LEU A 58 6.18 -12.07 -6.45
C LEU A 58 7.33 -13.07 -6.62
N LYS A 59 7.34 -14.16 -5.83
CA LYS A 59 8.38 -15.20 -5.83
C LYS A 59 9.81 -14.64 -5.73
N GLY A 60 9.97 -13.49 -5.05
CA GLY A 60 11.27 -12.83 -4.87
C GLY A 60 11.83 -12.15 -6.13
N GLN A 61 11.05 -12.02 -7.21
CA GLN A 61 11.47 -11.29 -8.41
C GLN A 61 11.77 -9.81 -8.11
N ARG A 62 12.65 -9.19 -8.92
CA ARG A 62 12.81 -7.73 -8.91
C ARG A 62 11.48 -7.08 -9.28
N CYS A 63 11.08 -6.09 -8.48
CA CYS A 63 9.77 -5.44 -8.61
C CYS A 63 9.98 -3.99 -9.03
N ASP A 64 10.37 -3.79 -10.29
CA ASP A 64 10.71 -2.46 -10.81
C ASP A 64 9.50 -1.52 -10.89
N TRP A 65 8.28 -2.07 -10.74
CA TRP A 65 7.04 -1.32 -10.66
C TRP A 65 6.79 -0.68 -9.28
N ILE A 66 7.44 -1.15 -8.20
CA ILE A 66 7.28 -0.58 -6.85
C ILE A 66 8.11 0.70 -6.74
N LYS A 67 7.53 1.81 -7.22
CA LYS A 67 8.21 3.11 -7.34
C LYS A 67 7.78 4.16 -6.31
N SER A 68 6.67 3.93 -5.61
CA SER A 68 6.08 4.90 -4.66
C SER A 68 5.74 4.27 -3.32
N ALA A 69 5.58 5.12 -2.31
CA ALA A 69 5.09 4.72 -1.00
C ALA A 69 3.71 4.04 -1.10
N ALA A 70 2.83 4.53 -1.97
CA ALA A 70 1.51 3.93 -2.19
C ALA A 70 1.59 2.47 -2.68
N HIS A 71 2.51 2.13 -3.59
CA HIS A 71 2.73 0.74 -4.01
C HIS A 71 3.18 -0.15 -2.84
N GLN A 72 4.09 0.35 -1.99
CA GLN A 72 4.55 -0.38 -0.80
C GLN A 72 3.42 -0.58 0.22
N GLN A 73 2.64 0.47 0.50
CA GLN A 73 1.51 0.41 1.42
C GLN A 73 0.41 -0.52 0.91
N GLY A 74 0.13 -0.51 -0.40
CA GLY A 74 -0.81 -1.46 -1.01
C GLY A 74 -0.39 -2.91 -0.81
N LEU A 75 0.89 -3.23 -0.95
CA LEU A 75 1.41 -4.55 -0.60
C LEU A 75 1.18 -4.84 0.88
N LEU A 76 1.62 -3.98 1.79
CA LEU A 76 1.43 -4.19 3.23
C LEU A 76 -0.04 -4.41 3.61
N GLN A 77 -0.96 -3.71 2.95
CA GLN A 77 -2.40 -3.87 3.14
C GLN A 77 -2.88 -5.26 2.70
N ILE A 78 -2.45 -5.75 1.53
CA ILE A 78 -2.73 -7.13 1.09
C ILE A 78 -2.22 -8.15 2.12
N MET A 79 -1.02 -7.94 2.66
CA MET A 79 -0.47 -8.84 3.66
C MET A 79 -1.33 -8.88 4.92
N LYS A 80 -1.79 -7.70 5.37
CA LYS A 80 -2.61 -7.54 6.56
C LYS A 80 -3.99 -8.18 6.38
N ASP A 81 -4.64 -7.94 5.25
CA ASP A 81 -6.02 -8.38 5.02
C ASP A 81 -6.09 -9.88 4.75
N PHE A 82 -5.10 -10.44 4.04
CA PHE A 82 -5.14 -11.83 3.60
C PHE A 82 -4.06 -12.70 4.26
N CYS A 83 -2.79 -12.31 4.16
CA CYS A 83 -1.68 -13.22 4.48
C CYS A 83 -1.48 -13.47 5.98
N HIS A 84 -1.94 -12.59 6.88
CA HIS A 84 -1.87 -12.81 8.33
C HIS A 84 -2.83 -13.92 8.79
N HIS A 85 -3.89 -14.20 8.03
CA HIS A 85 -4.88 -15.24 8.34
C HIS A 85 -4.53 -16.59 7.71
N SER A 86 -3.38 -16.70 7.02
CA SER A 86 -2.94 -17.91 6.33
C SER A 86 -1.55 -18.36 6.81
N ASN A 87 -1.24 -19.64 6.63
CA ASN A 87 0.07 -20.17 6.97
C ASN A 87 1.19 -19.63 6.05
N ALA A 88 2.45 -20.02 6.32
CA ALA A 88 3.61 -19.57 5.55
C ALA A 88 3.55 -19.93 4.05
N MET A 89 2.75 -20.94 3.70
CA MET A 89 2.52 -21.40 2.33
C MET A 89 1.32 -20.71 1.66
N CYS A 90 0.66 -19.77 2.36
CA CYS A 90 -0.58 -19.13 1.91
C CYS A 90 -1.69 -20.14 1.56
N GLU A 91 -1.69 -21.32 2.19
CA GLU A 91 -2.79 -22.28 2.04
C GLU A 91 -4.08 -21.63 2.54
N GLN A 92 -5.14 -21.75 1.75
CA GLN A 92 -6.45 -21.12 2.01
C GLN A 92 -6.46 -19.57 2.00
N CYS A 93 -5.42 -18.92 1.50
CA CYS A 93 -5.44 -17.47 1.28
C CYS A 93 -6.45 -17.12 0.18
N LEU A 94 -7.43 -16.26 0.47
CA LEU A 94 -8.47 -15.84 -0.49
C LEU A 94 -7.97 -14.81 -1.53
N PHE A 95 -6.80 -14.22 -1.32
CA PHE A 95 -6.27 -13.18 -2.21
C PHE A 95 -6.22 -13.59 -3.70
N PRO A 96 -5.77 -14.80 -4.08
CA PRO A 96 -5.75 -15.24 -5.48
C PRO A 96 -7.13 -15.36 -6.10
N GLU A 97 -8.17 -15.64 -5.31
CA GLU A 97 -9.56 -15.69 -5.79
C GLU A 97 -10.10 -14.28 -6.02
N VAL A 98 -9.84 -13.35 -5.09
CA VAL A 98 -10.19 -11.93 -5.26
C VAL A 98 -9.54 -11.35 -6.51
N VAL A 99 -8.25 -11.61 -6.75
CA VAL A 99 -7.54 -11.14 -7.96
C VAL A 99 -8.16 -11.74 -9.23
N ARG A 100 -8.53 -13.02 -9.23
CA ARG A 100 -9.22 -13.66 -10.37
C ARG A 100 -10.59 -13.01 -10.62
N SER A 101 -11.35 -12.75 -9.56
CA SER A 101 -12.65 -12.08 -9.66
C SER A 101 -12.52 -10.67 -10.25
N LEU A 102 -11.55 -9.86 -9.79
CA LEU A 102 -11.32 -8.50 -10.31
C LEU A 102 -10.88 -8.48 -11.77
N LYS A 103 -10.13 -9.48 -12.24
CA LYS A 103 -9.79 -9.62 -13.67
C LYS A 103 -11.01 -9.90 -14.53
N ASN A 104 -11.96 -10.67 -14.00
CA ASN A 104 -13.18 -11.03 -14.71
C ASN A 104 -14.26 -9.93 -14.62
N ASN A 105 -14.28 -9.16 -13.54
CA ASN A 105 -15.21 -8.07 -13.27
C ASN A 105 -14.45 -6.85 -12.71
N PRO A 106 -13.81 -6.04 -13.57
CA PRO A 106 -13.08 -4.88 -13.11
C PRO A 106 -14.06 -3.85 -12.49
N PRO A 107 -13.68 -3.20 -11.37
CA PRO A 107 -14.49 -2.11 -10.81
C PRO A 107 -14.60 -0.96 -11.82
N SER A 108 -15.82 -0.43 -11.96
CA SER A 108 -16.18 0.65 -12.90
C SER A 108 -15.53 1.99 -12.55
#